data_AF-A0A832GVL2-F1
#
_entry.id   AF-A0A832GVL2-F1
#
_cell.length_a   1.000
_cell.length_b   1.000
_cell.length_c   1.000
_cell.angle_alpha   90.00
_cell.angle_beta   90.00
_cell.angle_gamma   90.00
#
_symmetry.space_group_name_H-M   'P 1'
#
loop_
_entity.id
_entity.type
_entity.pdbx_description
1 polymer ?
#
loop_
_entity_poly.entity_id
_entity_poly.type
_entity_poly.pdbx_seq_one_letter_code
_entity_poly.pdbx_strand_id
1 'polypeptide(L)'
;VKAHPEINTVVQFVPARLAKDASFEVIEAGIKNLLIIAEGIPLQDTMEIVTMGKEKGVTIVGPNTSGVISPPICELGACCQSAFHGPGKIGVISTTGSVQWYVSRLISLGGWGISTMMQIGGDPIRGTDFPEALLMYEKDPQTEAMVIIGEIGGDSEIRAADLIERGEVKKPVIAYIYARTAPPGKRLGHAGAIIERGGGVEAKVKALQKAGAIVITYPWEILGAIKELGIEPIPELFKTPIKESKIEE
;
A
#
# COMPACT_ATOMS: atom_id res chain seq x y z
N VAL A 1 0.12 -3.94 27.04
CA VAL A 1 -1.15 -4.70 27.18
C VAL A 1 -1.68 -4.71 28.60
N LYS A 2 -0.99 -5.25 29.62
CA LYS A 2 -1.52 -5.31 31.00
C LYS A 2 -1.99 -3.96 31.56
N ALA A 3 -1.23 -2.88 31.31
CA ALA A 3 -1.59 -1.53 31.74
C ALA A 3 -2.51 -0.78 30.77
N HIS A 4 -2.58 -1.23 29.51
CA HIS A 4 -3.26 -0.57 28.39
C HIS A 4 -3.88 -1.64 27.48
N PRO A 5 -5.00 -2.25 27.88
CA PRO A 5 -5.67 -3.32 27.13
C PRO A 5 -6.36 -2.82 25.85
N GLU A 6 -6.60 -1.51 25.73
CA GLU A 6 -7.20 -0.84 24.58
C GLU A 6 -6.28 -0.78 23.34
N ILE A 7 -4.96 -0.94 23.54
CA ILE A 7 -3.99 -0.89 22.45
C ILE A 7 -4.15 -2.12 21.56
N ASN A 8 -4.47 -1.88 20.30
CA ASN A 8 -4.67 -2.93 19.29
C ASN A 8 -3.59 -2.95 18.20
N THR A 9 -2.70 -1.95 18.18
CA THR A 9 -1.73 -1.72 17.10
C THR A 9 -0.37 -1.34 17.65
N VAL A 10 0.70 -1.90 17.08
CA VAL A 10 2.10 -1.54 17.36
C VAL A 10 2.81 -1.14 16.08
N VAL A 11 3.59 -0.06 16.17
CA VAL A 11 4.51 0.37 15.11
C VAL A 11 5.93 0.11 15.59
N GLN A 12 6.63 -0.79 14.91
CA GLN A 12 7.94 -1.28 15.30
C GLN A 12 9.05 -0.53 14.55
N PHE A 13 9.79 0.30 15.28
CA PHE A 13 11.00 1.01 14.84
C PHE A 13 12.30 0.32 15.30
N VAL A 14 12.23 -0.97 15.55
CA VAL A 14 13.37 -1.78 16.02
C VAL A 14 14.28 -2.12 14.84
N PRO A 15 15.62 -2.01 14.96
CA PRO A 15 16.54 -2.38 13.88
C PRO A 15 16.38 -3.83 13.43
N ALA A 16 16.65 -4.11 12.15
CA ALA A 16 16.40 -5.42 11.51
C ALA A 16 16.91 -6.63 12.32
N ARG A 17 18.12 -6.55 12.89
CA ARG A 17 18.74 -7.64 13.68
C ARG A 17 17.99 -8.01 14.96
N LEU A 18 17.12 -7.15 15.47
CA LEU A 18 16.31 -7.35 16.67
C LEU A 18 14.82 -7.46 16.34
N ALA A 19 14.46 -7.40 15.06
CA ALA A 19 13.07 -7.25 14.65
C ALA A 19 12.22 -8.50 14.87
N LYS A 20 12.84 -9.69 14.85
CA LYS A 20 12.17 -10.97 15.08
C LYS A 20 11.63 -11.09 16.49
N ASP A 21 12.51 -11.00 17.49
CA ASP A 21 12.12 -11.13 18.89
C ASP A 21 11.07 -10.08 19.27
N ALA A 22 11.27 -8.83 18.82
CA ALA A 22 10.29 -7.77 19.01
C ALA A 22 8.92 -8.07 18.37
N SER A 23 8.90 -8.65 17.16
CA SER A 23 7.65 -9.04 16.50
C SER A 23 6.94 -10.16 17.24
N PHE A 24 7.69 -11.17 17.71
CA PHE A 24 7.14 -12.28 18.48
C PHE A 24 6.50 -11.80 19.78
N GLU A 25 7.16 -10.90 20.51
CA GLU A 25 6.58 -10.31 21.73
C GLU A 25 5.23 -9.62 21.46
N VAL A 26 5.12 -8.88 20.35
CA VAL A 26 3.87 -8.21 19.95
C VAL A 26 2.78 -9.23 19.60
N ILE A 27 3.12 -10.26 18.82
CA ILE A 27 2.19 -11.29 18.38
C ILE A 27 1.68 -12.11 19.58
N GLU A 28 2.59 -12.52 20.48
CA GLU A 28 2.26 -13.26 21.70
C GLU A 28 1.44 -12.45 22.70
N ALA A 29 1.66 -11.13 22.74
CA ALA A 29 0.87 -10.21 23.53
C ALA A 29 -0.59 -10.07 23.04
N GLY A 30 -0.94 -10.65 21.89
CA GLY A 30 -2.31 -10.67 21.34
C GLY A 30 -2.72 -9.38 20.62
N ILE A 31 -1.75 -8.52 20.27
CA ILE A 31 -1.97 -7.27 19.54
C ILE A 31 -2.35 -7.61 18.10
N LYS A 32 -3.37 -6.92 17.56
CA LYS A 32 -4.00 -7.31 16.29
C LYS A 32 -3.32 -6.76 15.05
N ASN A 33 -2.64 -5.62 15.17
CA ASN A 33 -1.94 -5.00 14.06
C ASN A 33 -0.47 -4.75 14.42
N LEU A 34 0.44 -5.12 13.52
CA LEU A 34 1.88 -4.90 13.67
C LEU A 34 2.45 -4.29 12.39
N LEU A 35 3.03 -3.10 12.49
CA LEU A 35 3.75 -2.46 11.39
C LEU A 35 5.26 -2.61 11.61
N ILE A 36 5.97 -3.20 10.67
CA ILE A 36 7.42 -3.45 10.77
C ILE A 36 8.17 -2.50 9.82
N ILE A 37 8.72 -1.43 10.37
CA ILE A 37 9.37 -0.37 9.58
C ILE A 37 10.73 -0.80 9.02
N ALA A 38 11.44 -1.66 9.76
CA ALA A 38 12.81 -2.03 9.41
C ALA A 38 12.92 -2.73 8.05
N GLU A 39 13.91 -2.29 7.26
CA GLU A 39 14.36 -2.94 6.04
C GLU A 39 15.50 -3.92 6.32
N GLY A 40 15.59 -4.99 5.53
CA GLY A 40 16.75 -5.88 5.53
C GLY A 40 16.74 -6.91 6.66
N ILE A 41 15.55 -7.27 7.14
CA ILE A 41 15.38 -8.42 8.05
C ILE A 41 15.76 -9.70 7.27
N PRO A 42 16.54 -10.63 7.87
CA PRO A 42 16.83 -11.91 7.23
C PRO A 42 15.57 -12.63 6.78
N LEU A 43 15.58 -13.19 5.56
CA LEU A 43 14.40 -13.79 4.93
C LEU A 43 13.73 -14.86 5.81
N GLN A 44 14.53 -15.70 6.47
CA GLN A 44 14.05 -16.75 7.37
C GLN A 44 13.31 -16.17 8.57
N ASP A 45 13.84 -15.09 9.17
CA ASP A 45 13.19 -14.42 10.28
C ASP A 45 11.86 -13.80 9.85
N THR A 46 11.81 -13.15 8.68
CA THR A 46 10.57 -12.62 8.12
C THR A 46 9.54 -13.73 7.86
N MET A 47 9.96 -14.90 7.36
CA MET A 47 9.06 -16.05 7.18
C MET A 47 8.45 -16.52 8.50
N GLU A 48 9.26 -16.63 9.55
CA GLU A 48 8.78 -17.04 10.87
C GLU A 48 7.81 -16.02 11.46
N ILE A 49 8.14 -14.72 11.38
CA ILE A 49 7.27 -13.62 11.83
C ILE A 49 5.91 -13.66 11.13
N VAL A 50 5.91 -13.74 9.80
CA VAL A 50 4.67 -13.75 9.00
C VAL A 50 3.86 -15.01 9.28
N THR A 51 4.51 -16.17 9.43
CA THR A 51 3.82 -17.44 9.73
C THR A 51 3.13 -17.37 11.08
N MET A 52 3.86 -16.98 12.12
CA MET A 52 3.30 -16.84 13.47
C MET A 52 2.17 -15.81 13.51
N GLY A 53 2.34 -14.68 12.83
CA GLY A 53 1.32 -13.65 12.69
C GLY A 53 0.03 -14.18 12.07
N LYS A 54 0.13 -14.94 10.96
CA LYS A 54 -1.03 -15.57 10.31
C LYS A 54 -1.72 -16.59 11.21
N GLU A 55 -0.97 -17.45 11.89
CA GLU A 55 -1.52 -18.44 12.82
C GLU A 55 -2.28 -17.79 14.00
N LYS A 56 -1.83 -16.62 14.45
CA LYS A 56 -2.43 -15.87 15.56
C LYS A 56 -3.48 -14.84 15.10
N GLY A 57 -3.72 -14.72 13.78
CA GLY A 57 -4.65 -13.76 13.21
C GLY A 57 -4.24 -12.30 13.43
N VAL A 58 -2.93 -12.01 13.34
CA VAL A 58 -2.35 -10.67 13.41
C VAL A 58 -2.17 -10.13 11.99
N THR A 59 -2.66 -8.92 11.73
CA THR A 59 -2.38 -8.20 10.49
C THR A 59 -1.01 -7.56 10.58
N ILE A 60 -0.09 -8.01 9.73
CA ILE A 60 1.27 -7.48 9.66
C ILE A 60 1.42 -6.64 8.40
N VAL A 61 1.86 -5.39 8.53
CA VAL A 61 2.24 -4.53 7.39
C VAL A 61 3.77 -4.38 7.40
N GLY A 62 4.40 -4.58 6.26
CA GLY A 62 5.85 -4.73 6.15
C GLY A 62 6.32 -6.20 6.16
N PRO A 63 7.62 -6.46 6.38
CA PRO A 63 8.68 -5.51 6.72
C PRO A 63 8.98 -4.45 5.65
N ASN A 64 9.90 -3.53 5.97
CA ASN A 64 10.29 -2.44 5.08
C ASN A 64 9.08 -1.55 4.70
N THR A 65 8.23 -1.28 5.70
CA THR A 65 7.07 -0.41 5.50
C THR A 65 7.34 1.06 5.85
N SER A 66 6.86 2.00 5.03
CA SER A 66 6.73 3.41 5.45
C SER A 66 5.52 3.62 6.36
N GLY A 67 4.48 2.77 6.22
CA GLY A 67 3.37 2.68 7.14
C GLY A 67 1.98 2.78 6.51
N VAL A 68 1.02 3.21 7.31
CA VAL A 68 -0.42 3.26 6.98
C VAL A 68 -1.01 4.59 7.41
N ILE A 69 -1.87 5.16 6.57
CA ILE A 69 -2.63 6.36 6.86
C ILE A 69 -4.10 6.13 6.51
N SER A 70 -5.00 6.45 7.44
CA SER A 70 -6.43 6.55 7.18
C SER A 70 -6.89 7.92 7.65
N PRO A 71 -6.95 8.96 6.80
CA PRO A 71 -7.29 10.30 7.27
C PRO A 71 -8.78 10.43 7.68
N PRO A 72 -9.11 11.13 8.78
CA PRO A 72 -8.23 11.71 9.81
C PRO A 72 -7.99 10.76 11.01
N ILE A 73 -8.30 9.47 10.84
CA ILE A 73 -8.35 8.45 11.89
C ILE A 73 -6.95 8.10 12.42
N CYS A 74 -6.00 7.81 11.54
CA CYS A 74 -4.66 7.38 11.96
C CYS A 74 -3.54 7.74 10.98
N GLU A 75 -2.34 7.88 11.57
CA GLU A 75 -1.06 8.01 10.89
C GLU A 75 -0.08 7.10 11.63
N LEU A 76 0.35 6.01 10.99
CA LEU A 76 1.20 5.00 11.61
C LEU A 76 2.45 4.81 10.76
N GLY A 77 3.63 4.99 11.35
CA GLY A 77 4.93 4.77 10.67
C GLY A 77 5.65 6.06 10.26
N ALA A 78 6.64 5.92 9.38
CA ALA A 78 7.39 7.01 8.78
C ALA A 78 6.65 7.56 7.54
N CYS A 79 5.42 8.02 7.78
CA CYS A 79 4.48 8.45 6.76
C CYS A 79 4.45 9.98 6.57
N CYS A 80 4.13 10.48 5.38
CA CYS A 80 3.74 11.88 5.21
C CYS A 80 2.46 12.16 6.01
N GLN A 81 2.29 13.37 6.56
CA GLN A 81 1.15 13.66 7.45
C GLN A 81 -0.19 13.48 6.72
N SER A 82 -1.21 12.94 7.40
CA SER A 82 -2.56 12.73 6.84
C SER A 82 -3.20 14.02 6.35
N ALA A 83 -2.80 15.15 6.93
CA ALA A 83 -3.18 16.49 6.50
C ALA A 83 -2.83 16.79 5.03
N PHE A 84 -1.84 16.11 4.42
CA PHE A 84 -1.53 16.27 3.00
C PHE A 84 -2.42 15.43 2.07
N HIS A 85 -3.15 14.46 2.63
CA HIS A 85 -3.98 13.52 1.86
C HIS A 85 -5.47 13.80 2.03
N GLY A 86 -5.89 14.12 3.26
CA GLY A 86 -7.28 14.42 3.58
C GLY A 86 -8.19 13.20 3.46
N PRO A 87 -9.33 13.19 4.17
CA PRO A 87 -10.28 12.10 4.09
C PRO A 87 -10.88 12.04 2.69
N GLY A 88 -11.05 10.83 2.17
CA GLY A 88 -11.73 10.67 0.91
C GLY A 88 -12.06 9.25 0.55
N LYS A 89 -12.14 8.97 -0.76
CA LYS A 89 -12.84 7.81 -1.31
C LYS A 89 -11.91 6.75 -1.88
N ILE A 90 -10.62 7.04 -2.00
CA ILE A 90 -9.70 6.19 -2.75
C ILE A 90 -8.77 5.44 -1.81
N GLY A 91 -8.81 4.10 -1.90
CA GLY A 91 -7.88 3.22 -1.21
C GLY A 91 -6.59 3.10 -2.00
N VAL A 92 -5.42 3.31 -1.40
CA VAL A 92 -4.13 3.24 -2.10
C VAL A 92 -3.23 2.18 -1.48
N ILE A 93 -2.73 1.27 -2.30
CA ILE A 93 -1.86 0.17 -1.86
C ILE A 93 -0.56 0.19 -2.67
N SER A 94 0.58 0.15 -2.00
CA SER A 94 1.87 0.20 -2.70
C SER A 94 2.98 -0.64 -2.08
N THR A 95 3.91 -1.10 -2.92
CA THR A 95 5.21 -1.60 -2.46
C THR A 95 6.25 -0.50 -2.32
N THR A 96 6.02 0.70 -2.89
CA THR A 96 7.00 1.79 -2.96
C THR A 96 6.50 3.06 -2.27
N GLY A 97 7.23 3.50 -1.23
CA GLY A 97 6.83 4.65 -0.43
C GLY A 97 6.79 5.97 -1.20
N SER A 98 7.83 6.28 -1.98
CA SER A 98 7.93 7.58 -2.67
C SER A 98 6.84 7.78 -3.73
N VAL A 99 6.54 6.75 -4.51
CA VAL A 99 5.50 6.80 -5.54
C VAL A 99 4.12 6.86 -4.90
N GLN A 100 3.91 6.15 -3.80
CA GLN A 100 2.67 6.23 -3.03
C GLN A 100 2.36 7.66 -2.57
N TRP A 101 3.34 8.40 -2.05
CA TRP A 101 3.16 9.80 -1.64
C TRP A 101 2.73 10.70 -2.80
N TYR A 102 3.40 10.53 -3.94
CA TYR A 102 3.09 11.30 -5.14
C TYR A 102 1.68 11.03 -5.66
N VAL A 103 1.32 9.75 -5.83
CA VAL A 103 0.00 9.35 -6.38
C VAL A 103 -1.12 9.74 -5.43
N SER A 104 -0.98 9.48 -4.13
CA SER A 104 -2.00 9.85 -3.14
C SER A 104 -2.18 11.37 -3.07
N ARG A 105 -1.10 12.16 -3.17
CA ARG A 105 -1.21 13.62 -3.23
C ARG A 105 -1.91 14.10 -4.50
N LEU A 106 -1.64 13.49 -5.66
CA LEU A 106 -2.36 13.80 -6.89
C LEU A 106 -3.86 13.55 -6.74
N ILE A 107 -4.25 12.39 -6.22
CA ILE A 107 -5.65 12.03 -5.96
C ILE A 107 -6.32 13.05 -5.02
N SER A 108 -5.60 13.45 -3.98
CA SER A 108 -6.06 14.42 -2.99
C SER A 108 -6.28 15.80 -3.58
N LEU A 109 -5.32 16.29 -4.39
CA LEU A 109 -5.43 17.56 -5.13
C LEU A 109 -6.50 17.52 -6.23
N GLY A 110 -6.78 16.34 -6.77
CA GLY A 110 -7.91 16.10 -7.68
C GLY A 110 -9.28 16.14 -6.99
N GLY A 111 -9.32 16.22 -5.66
CA GLY A 111 -10.53 16.36 -4.87
C GLY A 111 -11.12 15.04 -4.38
N TRP A 112 -10.50 13.89 -4.61
CA TRP A 112 -11.07 12.59 -4.20
C TRP A 112 -10.65 12.14 -2.81
N GLY A 113 -9.50 12.61 -2.32
CA GLY A 113 -8.93 12.26 -1.02
C GLY A 113 -8.65 10.76 -0.85
N ILE A 114 -8.20 10.38 0.34
CA ILE A 114 -7.78 9.02 0.65
C ILE A 114 -8.68 8.41 1.72
N SER A 115 -9.19 7.20 1.50
CA SER A 115 -9.89 6.43 2.53
C SER A 115 -8.86 5.81 3.48
N THR A 116 -8.01 4.94 2.94
CA THR A 116 -6.83 4.39 3.59
C THR A 116 -5.74 4.22 2.55
N MET A 117 -4.51 4.45 2.98
CA MET A 117 -3.32 4.26 2.17
C MET A 117 -2.33 3.42 2.96
N MET A 118 -1.82 2.37 2.33
CA MET A 118 -0.97 1.37 2.95
C MET A 118 0.22 1.08 2.04
N GLN A 119 1.43 1.31 2.55
CA GLN A 119 2.63 0.79 1.90
C GLN A 119 2.94 -0.57 2.54
N ILE A 120 2.83 -1.66 1.78
CA ILE A 120 2.88 -3.03 2.34
C ILE A 120 4.29 -3.56 2.59
N GLY A 121 5.30 -2.87 2.10
CA GLY A 121 6.69 -3.31 2.18
C GLY A 121 7.33 -3.50 0.82
N GLY A 122 8.62 -3.17 0.73
CA GLY A 122 9.45 -3.49 -0.44
C GLY A 122 10.03 -4.91 -0.39
N ASP A 123 10.01 -5.56 0.78
CA ASP A 123 10.67 -6.84 0.97
C ASP A 123 9.97 -8.00 0.23
N PRO A 124 10.70 -9.08 -0.13
CA PRO A 124 10.15 -10.20 -0.90
C PRO A 124 9.05 -10.99 -0.20
N ILE A 125 9.06 -10.99 1.14
CA ILE A 125 8.06 -11.65 1.97
C ILE A 125 7.45 -10.58 2.86
N ARG A 126 6.13 -10.49 2.82
CA ARG A 126 5.34 -9.49 3.51
C ARG A 126 4.24 -10.15 4.31
N GLY A 127 3.82 -9.48 5.38
CA GLY A 127 2.66 -9.92 6.17
C GLY A 127 1.35 -9.78 5.40
N THR A 128 1.12 -8.59 4.85
CA THR A 128 -0.04 -8.22 4.03
C THR A 128 0.44 -7.93 2.63
N ASP A 129 -0.25 -8.47 1.63
CA ASP A 129 0.09 -8.28 0.22
C ASP A 129 -1.11 -7.71 -0.55
N PHE A 130 -0.97 -7.45 -1.87
CA PHE A 130 -2.06 -6.86 -2.66
C PHE A 130 -3.39 -7.62 -2.52
N PRO A 131 -3.46 -8.96 -2.63
CA PRO A 131 -4.73 -9.68 -2.51
C PRO A 131 -5.44 -9.44 -1.17
N GLU A 132 -4.71 -9.54 -0.06
CA GLU A 132 -5.25 -9.32 1.28
C GLU A 132 -5.71 -7.87 1.46
N ALA A 133 -4.93 -6.91 0.99
CA ALA A 133 -5.29 -5.49 1.08
C ALA A 133 -6.53 -5.16 0.25
N LEU A 134 -6.66 -5.68 -0.97
CA LEU A 134 -7.87 -5.46 -1.78
C LEU A 134 -9.12 -5.99 -1.09
N LEU A 135 -9.04 -7.16 -0.43
CA LEU A 135 -10.15 -7.69 0.36
C LEU A 135 -10.50 -6.82 1.58
N MET A 136 -9.51 -6.12 2.16
CA MET A 136 -9.76 -5.13 3.22
C MET A 136 -10.48 -3.90 2.66
N TYR A 137 -10.01 -3.34 1.53
CA TYR A 137 -10.63 -2.20 0.87
C TYR A 137 -12.03 -2.50 0.31
N GLU A 138 -12.27 -3.73 -0.15
CA GLU A 138 -13.60 -4.18 -0.58
C GLU A 138 -14.61 -4.06 0.57
N LYS A 139 -14.18 -4.39 1.80
CA LYS A 139 -15.01 -4.31 3.01
C LYS A 139 -15.12 -2.91 3.60
N ASP A 140 -14.22 -2.00 3.24
CA ASP A 140 -14.23 -0.62 3.74
C ASP A 140 -15.32 0.22 3.03
N PRO A 141 -16.41 0.63 3.69
CA PRO A 141 -17.48 1.39 3.06
C PRO A 141 -17.04 2.78 2.58
N GLN A 142 -15.93 3.32 3.08
CA GLN A 142 -15.39 4.62 2.63
C GLN A 142 -14.67 4.51 1.28
N THR A 143 -14.15 3.33 0.94
CA THR A 143 -13.44 3.11 -0.31
C THR A 143 -14.42 2.89 -1.46
N GLU A 144 -14.42 3.78 -2.46
CA GLU A 144 -15.20 3.67 -3.70
C GLU A 144 -14.37 3.06 -4.85
N ALA A 145 -13.06 3.26 -4.86
CA ALA A 145 -12.12 2.61 -5.79
C ALA A 145 -10.75 2.38 -5.15
N MET A 146 -10.01 1.41 -5.69
CA MET A 146 -8.70 1.00 -5.20
C MET A 146 -7.60 1.32 -6.22
N VAL A 147 -6.45 1.76 -5.74
CA VAL A 147 -5.28 2.07 -6.57
C VAL A 147 -4.12 1.20 -6.14
N ILE A 148 -3.69 0.31 -7.03
CA ILE A 148 -2.51 -0.54 -6.87
C ILE A 148 -1.31 0.16 -7.48
N ILE A 149 -0.26 0.35 -6.69
CA ILE A 149 1.04 0.83 -7.13
C ILE A 149 2.03 -0.32 -6.91
N GLY A 150 2.12 -1.17 -7.93
CA GLY A 150 3.02 -2.32 -7.97
C GLY A 150 4.41 -1.95 -8.47
N GLU A 151 5.28 -2.95 -8.49
CA GLU A 151 6.67 -2.83 -8.93
C GLU A 151 7.06 -4.06 -9.77
N ILE A 152 8.23 -4.03 -10.40
CA ILE A 152 8.78 -5.19 -11.10
C ILE A 152 9.08 -6.35 -10.11
N GLY A 153 8.91 -7.60 -10.57
CA GLY A 153 9.24 -8.81 -9.79
C GLY A 153 8.10 -9.33 -8.90
N GLY A 154 8.08 -10.63 -8.65
CA GLY A 154 6.99 -11.33 -7.93
C GLY A 154 5.68 -11.43 -8.72
N ASP A 155 4.67 -12.01 -8.09
CA ASP A 155 3.38 -12.36 -8.71
C ASP A 155 2.16 -11.78 -7.97
N SER A 156 2.37 -10.89 -7.01
CA SER A 156 1.32 -10.39 -6.12
C SER A 156 0.18 -9.69 -6.89
N GLU A 157 0.53 -8.91 -7.91
CA GLU A 157 -0.43 -8.24 -8.78
C GLU A 157 -1.24 -9.22 -9.64
N ILE A 158 -0.66 -10.37 -9.99
CA ILE A 158 -1.36 -11.44 -10.72
C ILE A 158 -2.35 -12.13 -9.78
N ARG A 159 -1.93 -12.45 -8.55
CA ARG A 159 -2.84 -12.99 -7.52
C ARG A 159 -3.96 -12.02 -7.18
N ALA A 160 -3.68 -10.72 -7.21
CA ALA A 160 -4.70 -9.68 -7.05
C ALA A 160 -5.68 -9.67 -8.24
N ALA A 161 -5.17 -9.81 -9.47
CA ALA A 161 -6.01 -9.94 -10.67
C ALA A 161 -6.93 -11.17 -10.59
N ASP A 162 -6.46 -12.30 -10.05
CA ASP A 162 -7.30 -13.50 -9.86
C ASP A 162 -8.51 -13.22 -8.97
N LEU A 163 -8.38 -12.42 -7.91
CA LEU A 163 -9.51 -12.05 -7.03
C LEU A 163 -10.52 -11.15 -7.75
N ILE A 164 -10.04 -10.24 -8.60
CA ILE A 164 -10.90 -9.37 -9.41
C ILE A 164 -11.66 -10.22 -10.44
N GLU A 165 -10.96 -11.12 -11.15
CA GLU A 165 -11.56 -12.00 -12.16
C GLU A 165 -12.61 -12.94 -11.56
N ARG A 166 -12.41 -13.40 -10.32
CA ARG A 166 -13.39 -14.22 -9.56
C ARG A 166 -14.57 -13.42 -9.00
N GLY A 167 -14.54 -12.09 -9.08
CA GLY A 167 -15.57 -11.22 -8.52
C GLY A 167 -15.57 -11.17 -6.99
N GLU A 168 -14.46 -11.56 -6.35
CA GLU A 168 -14.25 -11.41 -4.90
C GLU A 168 -13.92 -9.95 -4.54
N VAL A 169 -13.28 -9.23 -5.46
CA VAL A 169 -13.09 -7.78 -5.43
C VAL A 169 -13.96 -7.18 -6.53
N LYS A 170 -14.92 -6.34 -6.16
CA LYS A 170 -15.94 -5.80 -7.07
C LYS A 170 -15.80 -4.31 -7.28
N LYS A 171 -15.26 -3.59 -6.31
CA LYS A 171 -14.98 -2.16 -6.49
C LYS A 171 -13.91 -1.99 -7.57
N PRO A 172 -13.98 -0.90 -8.35
CA PRO A 172 -13.01 -0.66 -9.41
C PRO A 172 -11.57 -0.62 -8.90
N VAL A 173 -10.67 -1.21 -9.69
CA VAL A 173 -9.24 -1.22 -9.41
C VAL A 173 -8.51 -0.49 -10.54
N ILE A 174 -7.68 0.48 -10.17
CA ILE A 174 -6.72 1.13 -11.06
C ILE A 174 -5.32 0.65 -10.68
N ALA A 175 -4.50 0.26 -11.65
CA ALA A 175 -3.17 -0.25 -11.39
C ALA A 175 -2.09 0.53 -12.15
N TYR A 176 -1.04 0.87 -11.43
CA TYR A 176 0.21 1.41 -11.96
C TYR A 176 1.35 0.47 -11.57
N ILE A 177 2.12 0.01 -12.55
CA ILE A 177 3.31 -0.83 -12.32
C ILE A 177 4.54 0.03 -12.53
N TYR A 178 5.26 0.31 -11.46
CA TYR A 178 6.46 1.15 -11.45
C TYR A 178 7.66 0.46 -12.13
N ALA A 179 8.64 1.25 -12.56
CA ALA A 179 9.92 0.81 -13.14
C ALA A 179 9.82 -0.12 -14.39
N ARG A 180 8.82 0.10 -15.27
CA ARG A 180 8.61 -0.70 -16.49
C ARG A 180 9.81 -0.75 -17.45
N THR A 181 10.64 0.29 -17.44
CA THR A 181 11.81 0.45 -18.33
C THR A 181 13.09 -0.16 -17.75
N ALA A 182 13.00 -0.89 -16.64
CA ALA A 182 14.13 -1.58 -16.04
C ALA A 182 14.75 -2.58 -17.04
N PRO A 183 16.06 -2.53 -17.31
CA PRO A 183 16.69 -3.49 -18.18
C PRO A 183 16.61 -4.91 -17.60
N PRO A 184 16.36 -5.94 -18.43
CA PRO A 184 16.29 -7.33 -17.98
C PRO A 184 17.53 -7.72 -17.18
N GLY A 185 17.33 -8.42 -16.05
CA GLY A 185 18.41 -8.90 -15.20
C GLY A 185 19.10 -7.85 -14.33
N LYS A 186 18.72 -6.57 -14.38
CA LYS A 186 19.22 -5.56 -13.43
C LYS A 186 18.33 -5.45 -12.21
N ARG A 187 18.98 -5.40 -11.04
CA ARG A 187 18.35 -5.07 -9.76
C ARG A 187 18.11 -3.57 -9.71
N LEU A 188 16.85 -3.15 -9.58
CA LEU A 188 16.49 -1.80 -9.16
C LEU A 188 15.87 -1.91 -7.76
N GLY A 189 16.53 -1.37 -6.75
CA GLY A 189 15.98 -1.28 -5.39
C GLY A 189 15.59 -2.63 -4.76
N HIS A 190 14.48 -2.61 -3.98
CA HIS A 190 13.98 -3.75 -3.19
C HIS A 190 13.51 -4.95 -4.05
N ALA A 191 13.38 -4.78 -5.37
CA ALA A 191 12.94 -5.81 -6.33
C ALA A 191 13.93 -6.98 -6.54
N GLY A 192 14.87 -7.19 -5.61
CA GLY A 192 16.07 -8.01 -5.79
C GLY A 192 15.89 -9.53 -5.67
N ALA A 193 14.71 -10.06 -5.33
CA ALA A 193 14.62 -11.48 -4.97
C ALA A 193 13.93 -12.40 -5.99
N ILE A 194 13.01 -11.95 -6.84
CA ILE A 194 12.27 -12.87 -7.73
C ILE A 194 11.83 -12.16 -9.01
N ILE A 195 12.74 -11.95 -9.97
CA ILE A 195 12.36 -11.51 -11.33
C ILE A 195 11.76 -12.69 -12.14
N GLU A 196 11.96 -13.93 -11.68
CA GLU A 196 11.57 -15.15 -12.41
C GLU A 196 10.15 -15.67 -12.12
N ARG A 197 9.52 -15.30 -11.00
CA ARG A 197 8.11 -15.67 -10.73
C ARG A 197 7.19 -14.52 -11.15
N GLY A 198 6.24 -14.80 -12.02
CA GLY A 198 5.19 -13.86 -12.41
C GLY A 198 5.32 -13.28 -13.82
N GLY A 199 6.25 -13.74 -14.67
CA GLY A 199 6.29 -13.40 -16.11
C GLY A 199 6.64 -11.95 -16.44
N GLY A 200 7.12 -11.18 -15.45
CA GLY A 200 7.53 -9.79 -15.62
C GLY A 200 6.37 -8.79 -15.71
N VAL A 201 6.70 -7.54 -16.04
CA VAL A 201 5.73 -6.42 -16.09
C VAL A 201 4.57 -6.70 -17.05
N GLU A 202 4.88 -7.24 -18.22
CA GLU A 202 3.87 -7.49 -19.26
C GLU A 202 2.83 -8.51 -18.81
N ALA A 203 3.26 -9.58 -18.13
CA ALA A 203 2.35 -10.58 -17.58
C ALA A 203 1.43 -9.99 -16.50
N LYS A 204 1.96 -9.14 -15.61
CA LYS A 204 1.16 -8.42 -14.60
C LYS A 204 0.12 -7.50 -15.24
N VAL A 205 0.53 -6.70 -16.22
CA VAL A 205 -0.35 -5.78 -16.96
C VAL A 205 -1.48 -6.57 -17.65
N LYS A 206 -1.13 -7.65 -18.37
CA LYS A 206 -2.11 -8.50 -19.05
C LYS A 206 -3.10 -9.14 -18.08
N ALA A 207 -2.61 -9.67 -16.94
CA ALA A 207 -3.47 -10.28 -15.94
C ALA A 207 -4.48 -9.28 -15.37
N LEU A 208 -4.00 -8.10 -14.95
CA LEU A 208 -4.85 -7.04 -14.39
C LEU A 208 -5.87 -6.52 -15.40
N GLN A 209 -5.46 -6.25 -16.65
CA GLN A 209 -6.37 -5.82 -17.71
C GLN A 209 -7.43 -6.88 -18.02
N LYS A 210 -7.03 -8.15 -18.12
CA LYS A 210 -7.95 -9.28 -18.35
C LYS A 210 -8.98 -9.40 -17.23
N ALA A 211 -8.56 -9.15 -15.99
CA ALA A 211 -9.44 -9.17 -14.83
C ALA A 211 -10.39 -7.95 -14.75
N GLY A 212 -10.19 -6.92 -15.58
CA GLY A 212 -11.03 -5.72 -15.63
C GLY A 212 -10.49 -4.52 -14.86
N ALA A 213 -9.24 -4.57 -14.37
CA ALA A 213 -8.59 -3.40 -13.78
C ALA A 213 -8.16 -2.40 -14.86
N ILE A 214 -8.27 -1.11 -14.56
CA ILE A 214 -7.75 -0.03 -15.41
C ILE A 214 -6.24 0.06 -15.19
N VAL A 215 -5.44 -0.28 -16.19
CA VAL A 215 -3.97 -0.23 -16.05
C VAL A 215 -3.43 1.02 -16.73
N ILE A 216 -2.90 1.95 -15.94
CA ILE A 216 -2.29 3.20 -16.42
C ILE A 216 -0.80 3.03 -16.68
N THR A 217 -0.23 3.88 -17.53
CA THR A 217 1.20 3.86 -17.89
C THR A 217 2.00 4.87 -17.11
N TYR A 218 1.40 6.02 -16.79
CA TYR A 218 2.05 7.08 -16.05
C TYR A 218 1.24 7.46 -14.81
N PRO A 219 1.89 7.82 -13.69
CA PRO A 219 1.20 8.04 -12.42
C PRO A 219 0.22 9.22 -12.47
N TRP A 220 0.40 10.21 -13.35
CA TRP A 220 -0.53 11.34 -13.49
C TRP A 220 -1.84 10.99 -14.22
N GLU A 221 -1.90 9.86 -14.93
CA GLU A 221 -3.13 9.39 -15.59
C GLU A 221 -4.19 8.93 -14.59
N ILE A 222 -3.81 8.75 -13.32
CA ILE A 222 -4.71 8.32 -12.24
C ILE A 222 -5.96 9.20 -12.11
N LEU A 223 -5.83 10.51 -12.33
CA LEU A 223 -6.96 11.44 -12.21
C LEU A 223 -7.97 11.26 -13.35
N GLY A 224 -7.49 10.92 -14.55
CA GLY A 224 -8.34 10.57 -15.69
C GLY A 224 -9.07 9.27 -15.44
N ALA A 225 -8.35 8.24 -14.98
CA ALA A 225 -8.93 6.95 -14.66
C ALA A 225 -10.01 7.03 -13.58
N ILE A 226 -9.81 7.83 -12.52
CA ILE A 226 -10.85 8.03 -11.48
C ILE A 226 -12.08 8.76 -12.06
N LYS A 227 -11.89 9.74 -12.94
CA LYS A 227 -13.01 10.43 -13.62
C LYS A 227 -13.80 9.49 -14.53
N GLU A 228 -13.13 8.61 -15.26
CA GLU A 228 -13.79 7.62 -16.14
C GLU A 228 -14.67 6.64 -15.36
N LEU A 229 -14.33 6.37 -14.09
CA LEU A 229 -15.16 5.58 -13.18
C LEU A 229 -16.42 6.32 -12.69
N GLY A 230 -16.57 7.62 -13.00
CA GLY A 230 -17.72 8.42 -12.55
C GLY A 230 -17.71 8.73 -11.05
N ILE A 231 -16.55 8.62 -10.40
CA ILE A 231 -16.41 8.95 -8.98
C ILE A 231 -16.36 10.46 -8.84
N GLU A 232 -17.40 11.03 -8.23
CA GLU A 232 -17.48 12.48 -8.01
C GLU A 232 -16.46 12.94 -6.96
N PRO A 233 -15.73 14.04 -7.22
CA PRO A 233 -14.81 14.63 -6.26
C PRO A 233 -15.57 15.21 -5.06
N ILE A 234 -14.89 15.26 -3.92
CA ILE A 234 -15.41 15.82 -2.68
C ILE A 234 -15.33 17.35 -2.77
N PRO A 235 -16.46 18.06 -2.69
CA PRO A 235 -16.45 19.52 -2.66
C PRO A 235 -15.60 20.05 -1.50
N GLU A 236 -14.87 21.14 -1.73
CA GLU A 236 -14.06 21.85 -0.71
C GLU A 236 -12.82 21.10 -0.17
N LEU A 237 -12.55 19.85 -0.59
CA LEU A 237 -11.34 19.15 -0.20
C LEU A 237 -10.10 19.94 -0.67
N PHE A 238 -9.30 20.42 0.29
CA PHE A 238 -8.13 21.29 0.08
C PHE A 238 -8.39 22.64 -0.62
N LYS A 239 -9.61 23.20 -0.55
CA LYS A 239 -9.83 24.61 -0.91
C LYS A 239 -9.26 25.56 0.15
N THR A 240 -7.95 25.53 0.35
CA THR A 240 -7.22 26.69 0.87
C THR A 240 -6.57 27.35 -0.34
N PRO A 241 -6.93 28.59 -0.71
CA PRO A 241 -6.17 29.29 -1.73
C PRO A 241 -4.72 29.33 -1.25
N ILE A 242 -3.79 28.90 -2.10
CA ILE A 242 -2.39 29.28 -1.94
C ILE A 242 -2.44 30.81 -1.98
N LYS A 243 -2.38 31.48 -0.82
CA LYS A 243 -2.12 32.91 -0.80
C LYS A 243 -0.81 33.05 -1.54
N GLU A 244 -0.82 33.75 -2.67
CA GLU A 244 0.41 34.15 -3.34
C GLU A 244 1.29 34.80 -2.28
N SER A 245 2.35 34.12 -1.85
CA SER A 245 3.39 34.76 -1.08
C SER A 245 4.03 35.72 -2.05
N LYS A 246 3.68 37.01 -1.94
CA LYS A 246 4.49 38.07 -2.54
C LYS A 246 5.88 37.89 -1.95
N ILE A 247 6.78 37.33 -2.76
CA ILE A 247 8.21 37.47 -2.50
C ILE A 247 8.47 38.92 -2.88
N GLU A 248 8.53 39.79 -1.87
CA GLU A 248 9.06 41.14 -2.07
C GLU A 248 10.56 40.99 -2.37
N GLU A 249 10.98 41.53 -3.51
CA GLU A 249 12.36 41.53 -4.02
C GLU A 249 13.35 42.23 -3.08
#